data_AF-A0A432XV04-F1
#
_entry.id   AF-A0A432XV04-F1
#
_cell.length_a   1.000
_cell.length_b   1.000
_cell.length_c   1.000
_cell.angle_alpha   90.00
_cell.angle_beta   90.00
_cell.angle_gamma   90.00
#
_symmetry.space_group_name_H-M   'P 1'
#
loop_
_entity.id
_entity.type
_entity.pdbx_description
1 polymer ?
#
loop_
_entity_poly.entity_id
_entity_poly.type
_entity_poly.pdbx_seq_one_letter_code
_entity_poly.pdbx_strand_id
1 'polypeptide(L)'
;MRKQSTWLWVIAGLLALFLFGDEILGLIGAVVGLVISIGVTGLVLVAIALGAFALVVAIGGSIAVGVAVAGVALVAVLFSWLWPYLLLLGILYLLVRKRPKAV
;
A
#
# COMPACT_ATOMS: atom_id res chain seq x y z
N MET A 1 -52.40 -1.65 17.80
CA MET A 1 -51.01 -2.12 17.63
C MET A 1 -50.90 -2.90 16.32
N ARG A 2 -50.61 -2.21 15.21
CA ARG A 2 -50.61 -2.80 13.86
C ARG A 2 -49.36 -3.66 13.67
N LYS A 3 -49.54 -4.99 13.59
CA LYS A 3 -48.55 -5.97 13.12
C LYS A 3 -48.35 -5.92 11.60
N GLN A 4 -48.40 -4.72 11.00
CA GLN A 4 -48.15 -4.52 9.59
C GLN A 4 -46.79 -3.87 9.46
N SER A 5 -45.85 -4.58 8.85
CA SER A 5 -44.80 -4.06 7.96
C SER A 5 -43.45 -4.76 8.12
N THR A 6 -43.25 -5.72 9.04
CA THR A 6 -41.98 -6.49 9.05
C THR A 6 -41.70 -7.13 7.69
N TRP A 7 -42.75 -7.64 7.02
CA TRP A 7 -42.65 -8.22 5.68
C TRP A 7 -42.34 -7.19 4.58
N LEU A 8 -42.92 -5.99 4.67
CA LEU A 8 -42.67 -4.89 3.72
C LEU A 8 -41.24 -4.34 3.86
N TRP A 9 -40.71 -4.27 5.09
CA TRP A 9 -39.31 -3.93 5.33
C TRP A 9 -38.34 -4.98 4.79
N VAL A 10 -38.69 -6.27 4.87
CA VAL A 10 -37.89 -7.36 4.27
C VAL A 10 -37.88 -7.25 2.74
N ILE A 11 -39.03 -7.00 2.11
CA ILE A 11 -39.11 -6.82 0.66
C ILE A 11 -38.37 -5.55 0.21
N ALA A 12 -38.51 -4.44 0.96
CA ALA A 12 -37.77 -3.22 0.69
C ALA A 12 -36.25 -3.41 0.82
N GLY A 13 -35.81 -4.18 1.82
CA GLY A 13 -34.40 -4.54 1.98
C GLY A 13 -33.87 -5.40 0.83
N LEU A 14 -34.65 -6.38 0.35
CA LEU A 14 -34.30 -7.20 -0.81
C LEU A 14 -34.24 -6.37 -2.11
N LEU A 15 -35.19 -5.46 -2.32
CA LEU A 15 -35.18 -4.54 -3.47
C LEU A 15 -33.99 -3.58 -3.43
N ALA A 16 -33.68 -3.03 -2.25
CA ALA A 16 -32.52 -2.17 -2.07
C ALA A 16 -31.21 -2.93 -2.32
N LEU A 17 -31.10 -4.18 -1.86
CA LEU A 17 -29.93 -5.02 -2.12
C LEU A 17 -29.85 -5.47 -3.59
N PHE A 18 -30.97 -5.60 -4.31
CA PHE A 18 -30.95 -5.94 -5.73
C PHE A 18 -30.55 -4.73 -6.61
N LEU A 19 -30.95 -3.52 -6.21
CA LEU A 19 -30.66 -2.28 -6.95
C LEU A 19 -29.30 -1.66 -6.59
N PHE A 20 -28.83 -1.85 -5.35
CA PHE A 20 -27.59 -1.25 -4.83
C PHE A 20 -26.62 -2.30 -4.27
N GLY A 21 -26.86 -3.58 -4.54
CA GLY A 21 -26.04 -4.68 -4.03
C GLY A 21 -24.59 -4.58 -4.46
N ASP A 22 -24.36 -4.18 -5.71
CA ASP A 22 -23.01 -4.01 -6.26
C ASP A 22 -22.26 -2.88 -5.58
N GLU A 23 -22.90 -1.74 -5.30
CA GLU A 23 -22.31 -0.63 -4.56
C GLU A 23 -22.03 -1.00 -3.10
N ILE A 24 -22.96 -1.70 -2.43
CA ILE A 24 -22.82 -2.11 -1.03
C ILE A 24 -21.69 -3.15 -0.90
N LEU A 25 -21.69 -4.18 -1.75
CA LEU A 25 -20.65 -5.20 -1.76
C LEU A 25 -19.30 -4.60 -2.19
N GLY A 26 -19.30 -3.67 -3.15
CA GLY A 26 -18.12 -2.92 -3.56
C GLY A 26 -17.52 -2.08 -2.42
N LEU A 27 -18.37 -1.40 -1.64
CA LEU A 27 -17.93 -0.62 -0.48
C LEU A 27 -17.35 -1.54 0.61
N ILE A 28 -18.02 -2.65 0.92
CA ILE A 28 -17.52 -3.64 1.90
C ILE A 28 -16.18 -4.21 1.43
N GLY A 29 -16.07 -4.58 0.14
CA GLY A 29 -14.83 -5.06 -0.46
C GLY A 29 -13.70 -4.02 -0.37
N ALA A 30 -14.00 -2.74 -0.62
CA ALA A 30 -13.03 -1.66 -0.50
C ALA A 30 -12.53 -1.49 0.94
N VAL A 31 -13.44 -1.54 1.93
CA VAL A 31 -13.08 -1.45 3.36
C VAL A 31 -12.20 -2.63 3.77
N VAL A 32 -12.58 -3.86 3.41
CA VAL A 32 -11.80 -5.06 3.72
C VAL A 32 -10.43 -5.00 3.03
N GLY A 33 -10.40 -4.61 1.76
CA GLY A 33 -9.16 -4.44 0.99
C GLY A 33 -8.23 -3.40 1.62
N LEU A 34 -8.78 -2.28 2.11
CA LEU A 34 -8.02 -1.24 2.80
C LEU A 34 -7.42 -1.74 4.11
N VAL A 35 -8.20 -2.46 4.93
CA VAL A 35 -7.72 -3.05 6.19
C VAL A 35 -6.58 -4.04 5.92
N ILE A 36 -6.75 -4.93 4.94
CA ILE A 36 -5.71 -5.91 4.55
C ILE A 36 -4.48 -5.17 4.02
N SER A 37 -4.66 -4.16 3.17
CA SER A 37 -3.56 -3.37 2.61
C SER A 37 -2.74 -2.71 3.71
N ILE A 38 -3.37 -2.01 4.65
CA ILE A 38 -2.66 -1.39 5.79
C ILE A 38 -1.94 -2.45 6.62
N GLY A 39 -2.59 -3.57 6.91
CA GLY A 39 -2.01 -4.66 7.69
C GLY A 39 -0.77 -5.26 7.02
N VAL A 40 -0.88 -5.61 5.73
CA VAL A 40 0.23 -6.18 4.96
C VAL A 40 1.35 -5.17 4.79
N THR A 41 1.05 -3.91 4.45
CA THR A 41 2.07 -2.86 4.32
C THR A 41 2.82 -2.64 5.64
N GLY A 42 2.11 -2.62 6.77
CA GLY A 42 2.72 -2.51 8.10
C GLY A 42 3.66 -3.69 8.41
N LEU A 43 3.22 -4.92 8.12
CA LEU A 43 4.05 -6.11 8.30
C LEU A 43 5.30 -6.09 7.42
N VAL A 44 5.17 -5.66 6.16
CA VAL A 44 6.31 -5.53 5.24
C VAL A 44 7.31 -4.49 5.72
N LEU A 45 6.85 -3.32 6.21
CA LEU A 45 7.71 -2.28 6.78
C LEU A 45 8.54 -2.81 7.95
N VAL A 46 7.89 -3.54 8.87
CA VAL A 46 8.56 -4.15 10.02
C VAL A 46 9.57 -5.21 9.56
N ALA A 47 9.19 -6.06 8.60
CA ALA A 47 10.09 -7.07 8.06
C ALA A 47 11.36 -6.46 7.43
N ILE A 48 11.22 -5.36 6.69
CA ILE A 48 12.37 -4.64 6.11
C ILE A 48 13.26 -4.05 7.20
N ALA A 49 12.67 -3.39 8.21
CA ALA A 49 13.44 -2.82 9.32
C ALA A 49 14.20 -3.89 10.11
N LEU A 50 13.54 -5.02 10.40
CA LEU A 50 14.15 -6.17 11.06
C LEU A 50 15.25 -6.80 10.19
N GLY A 51 15.03 -6.92 8.89
CA GLY A 51 16.04 -7.43 7.95
C GLY A 51 17.28 -6.54 7.91
N ALA A 52 17.10 -5.23 7.81
CA ALA A 52 18.20 -4.26 7.83
C ALA A 52 18.97 -4.30 9.16
N PHE A 53 18.26 -4.35 10.28
CA PHE A 53 18.87 -4.49 11.61
C PHE A 53 19.66 -5.80 11.74
N ALA A 54 19.03 -6.92 11.38
CA ALA A 54 19.62 -8.25 11.48
C ALA A 54 20.88 -8.37 10.62
N LEU A 55 20.87 -7.78 9.41
CA LEU A 55 22.05 -7.71 8.55
C LEU A 55 23.20 -7.01 9.27
N VAL A 56 22.98 -5.83 9.85
CA VAL A 56 24.04 -5.08 10.55
C VAL A 56 24.61 -5.87 11.73
N VAL A 57 23.75 -6.51 12.52
CA VAL A 57 24.19 -7.33 13.66
C VAL A 57 24.95 -8.57 13.19
N ALA A 58 24.53 -9.22 12.10
CA ALA A 58 25.18 -10.40 11.57
C ALA A 58 26.63 -10.17 11.12
N ILE A 59 26.96 -8.96 10.66
CA ILE A 59 28.34 -8.56 10.30
C ILE A 59 29.17 -8.08 11.50
N GLY A 60 28.64 -8.20 12.72
CA GLY A 60 29.31 -7.76 13.95
C GLY A 60 29.17 -6.26 14.25
N GLY A 61 28.21 -5.57 13.61
CA GLY A 61 27.92 -4.17 13.88
C GLY A 61 27.33 -3.95 15.28
N SER A 62 27.49 -2.73 15.81
CA SER A 62 26.89 -2.36 17.09
C SER A 62 25.36 -2.19 16.97
N ILE A 63 24.64 -2.41 18.07
CA ILE A 63 23.18 -2.23 18.14
C ILE A 63 22.79 -0.80 17.74
N ALA A 64 23.56 0.21 18.19
CA ALA A 64 23.30 1.61 17.84
C ALA A 64 23.36 1.86 16.33
N VAL A 65 24.34 1.27 15.63
CA VAL A 65 24.44 1.35 14.18
C VAL A 65 23.30 0.57 13.52
N GLY A 66 22.94 -0.60 14.04
CA GLY A 66 21.81 -1.39 13.55
C GLY A 66 20.49 -0.62 13.60
N VAL A 67 20.21 0.05 14.72
CA VAL A 67 18.99 0.87 14.89
C VAL A 67 19.00 2.05 13.92
N ALA A 68 20.14 2.72 13.75
CA ALA A 68 20.26 3.82 12.79
C ALA A 68 19.99 3.36 11.35
N VAL A 69 20.56 2.22 10.94
CA VAL A 69 20.34 1.64 9.61
C VAL A 69 18.89 1.20 9.41
N ALA A 70 18.26 0.58 10.41
CA ALA A 70 16.84 0.23 10.35
C ALA A 70 15.95 1.48 10.23
N GLY A 71 16.29 2.57 10.92
CA GLY A 71 15.62 3.86 10.77
C GLY A 71 15.76 4.44 9.36
N VAL A 72 16.97 4.42 8.80
CA VAL A 72 17.21 4.85 7.41
C VAL A 72 16.44 3.97 6.42
N ALA A 73 16.40 2.66 6.64
CA ALA A 73 15.63 1.73 5.81
C ALA A 73 14.14 2.06 5.82
N LEU A 74 13.55 2.33 7.00
CA LEU A 74 12.15 2.76 7.10
C LEU A 74 11.88 4.06 6.33
N VAL A 75 12.76 5.05 6.47
CA VAL A 75 12.66 6.31 5.71
C VAL A 75 12.74 6.03 4.21
N ALA A 76 13.68 5.21 3.76
CA ALA A 76 13.83 4.85 2.35
C ALA A 76 12.58 4.14 1.80
N VAL A 77 11.90 3.31 2.61
CA VAL A 77 10.64 2.68 2.20
C VAL A 77 9.52 3.71 2.07
N LEU A 78 9.46 4.76 2.88
CA LEU A 78 8.49 5.85 2.70
C LEU A 78 8.64 6.56 1.34
N PHE A 79 9.85 6.55 0.76
CA PHE A 79 10.14 7.10 -0.56
C PHE A 79 10.23 6.02 -1.66
N SER A 80 9.87 4.76 -1.37
CA SER A 80 9.93 3.66 -2.34
C SER A 80 9.11 3.95 -3.61
N TRP A 81 8.00 4.69 -3.48
CA TRP A 81 7.16 5.14 -4.59
C TRP A 81 7.85 6.13 -5.55
N LEU A 82 8.94 6.78 -5.13
CA LEU A 82 9.68 7.75 -5.93
C LEU A 82 10.64 7.07 -6.94
N TRP A 83 11.07 5.85 -6.65
CA TRP A 83 12.06 5.12 -7.46
C TRP A 83 11.64 4.93 -8.92
N PRO A 84 10.39 4.54 -9.27
CA PRO A 84 9.96 4.46 -10.66
C PRO A 84 10.10 5.78 -11.41
N TYR A 85 9.81 6.91 -10.74
CA TYR A 85 9.93 8.24 -11.33
C TYR A 85 11.40 8.64 -11.51
N LEU A 86 12.26 8.35 -10.54
CA LEU A 86 13.70 8.60 -10.65
C LEU A 86 14.34 7.76 -11.77
N LEU A 87 13.93 6.48 -11.90
CA LEU A 87 14.36 5.61 -12.98
C LEU A 87 13.89 6.14 -14.35
N LEU A 88 12.62 6.53 -14.46
CA LEU A 88 12.08 7.13 -15.68
C LEU A 88 12.87 8.38 -16.07
N LEU A 89 13.13 9.27 -15.12
CA LEU A 89 13.89 10.50 -15.34
C LEU A 89 15.33 10.20 -15.79
N GLY A 90 15.97 9.18 -15.20
CA GLY A 90 17.28 8.68 -15.63
C GLY A 90 17.26 8.14 -17.06
N ILE A 91 16.25 7.37 -17.44
CA ILE A 91 16.07 6.86 -18.81
C ILE A 91 15.87 8.02 -19.78
N LEU A 92 14.99 8.97 -19.47
CA LEU A 92 14.76 10.17 -20.28
C LEU A 92 16.04 10.99 -20.45
N TYR A 93 16.80 11.19 -19.38
CA TYR A 93 18.09 11.87 -19.44
C TYR A 93 19.08 11.15 -20.38
N LEU A 94 19.19 9.83 -20.30
CA LEU A 94 20.06 9.05 -21.18
C LEU A 94 19.60 9.13 -22.65
N LEU A 95 18.29 9.12 -22.91
CA LEU A 95 17.72 9.30 -24.25
C LEU A 95 18.01 10.69 -24.82
N VAL A 96 17.85 11.75 -24.01
CA VAL A 96 18.14 13.14 -24.41
C VAL A 96 19.64 13.34 -24.63
N ARG A 97 20.50 12.81 -23.76
CA ARG A 97 21.96 12.87 -23.91
C ARG A 97 22.45 12.16 -25.18
N LYS A 98 21.79 11.07 -25.58
CA LYS A 98 22.13 10.30 -26.79
C LYS A 98 21.45 10.80 -28.07
N ARG A 99 20.72 11.92 -28.05
CA ARG A 99 20.22 12.55 -29.29
C ARG A 99 21.43 12.89 -30.18
N PRO A 100 21.50 12.39 -31.43
CA PRO A 100 22.50 12.86 -32.37
C PRO A 100 22.27 14.36 -32.56
N LYS A 101 23.31 15.17 -32.30
CA LYS A 101 23.29 16.58 -32.69
C LYS A 101 23.15 16.60 -34.21
N ALA A 102 22.09 17.23 -34.72
CA ALA A 102 22.01 17.53 -36.13
C ALA A 102 23.18 18.47 -36.46
N VAL A 103 24.18 17.94 -37.15
CA VAL A 103 25.21 18.71 -37.85
C VAL A 103 24.62 19.09 -39.20
#